data_AF-A0A1V4QYK2-F1
#
_entry.id   AF-A0A1V4QYK2-F1
#
_cell.length_a   1.000
_cell.length_b   1.000
_cell.length_c   1.000
_cell.angle_alpha   90.00
_cell.angle_beta   90.00
_cell.angle_gamma   90.00
#
_symmetry.space_group_name_H-M   'P 1'
#
loop_
_entity.id
_entity.type
_entity.pdbx_description
1 polymer ?
#
loop_
_entity_poly.entity_id
_entity_poly.type
_entity_poly.pdbx_seq_one_letter_code
_entity_poly.pdbx_strand_id
1 'polypeptide(L)'
;MTRLLAIARNAFVETIRQPIFGVLILLTFTMLVLDVPLSAWTMGEGKAEYKKTDQQLLINLGLSSLLLSGLFISAFGAAGVLSREIEDRTVLTVISKPVRRAVLVLGKYLGVSAALVVAYYLCSLVFLMTVRHGVKPAVSDPLDIPVITLGSTALVATLVAALFCNYFFGWNFVSASVAAAAVLLSAAMGVIAFVGKGWTIVSFGKDISPSLLLGLAMGLLCVLVFAALAIAASTRLGWFLTLMVCLGFFVVGAVSRFLFHRWAAGNLAARAAYMAWPNFSFFFAMDALMQGRRIPPAHVALVAGYAGCQIVAILAVGMALFQRRELERVGGGAPLGVSILAGLVRAAGVAGVFVGLVLVADLAGAVRSILGLAIAAGGVLLWFYGGWLGRGLKWAYYLMAAAALVSLLGSAAAVVLDVVGHRLATPTVTWSALGASAAALIVLLLPVSRHHFGFVPKRTRPRQVLIG
;
A
#
# COMPACT_ATOMS: atom_id res chain seq x y z
N MET A 1 -1.88 30.89 -5.13
CA MET A 1 -2.46 30.01 -4.10
C MET A 1 -3.85 29.48 -4.43
N THR A 2 -4.76 30.29 -4.96
CA THR A 2 -6.14 29.88 -5.34
C THR A 2 -6.20 28.63 -6.23
N ARG A 3 -5.33 28.50 -7.25
CA ARG A 3 -5.27 27.31 -8.12
C ARG A 3 -4.84 26.03 -7.39
N LEU A 4 -3.88 26.12 -6.47
CA LEU A 4 -3.40 24.97 -5.68
C LEU A 4 -4.52 24.44 -4.78
N LEU A 5 -5.20 25.34 -4.07
CA LEU A 5 -6.30 24.99 -3.17
C LEU A 5 -7.49 24.41 -3.94
N ALA A 6 -7.81 24.93 -5.13
CA ALA A 6 -8.86 24.38 -5.97
C ALA A 6 -8.56 22.95 -6.42
N ILE A 7 -7.31 22.67 -6.84
CA ILE A 7 -6.87 21.31 -7.22
C ILE A 7 -6.93 20.38 -5.99
N ALA A 8 -6.44 20.84 -4.84
CA ALA A 8 -6.44 20.05 -3.61
C ALA A 8 -7.87 19.71 -3.14
N ARG A 9 -8.78 20.69 -3.16
CA ARG A 9 -10.19 20.47 -2.77
C ARG A 9 -10.87 19.48 -3.70
N ASN A 10 -10.63 19.57 -5.01
CA ASN A 10 -11.19 18.61 -5.96
C ASN A 10 -10.63 17.21 -5.73
N ALA A 11 -9.31 17.06 -5.59
CA ALA A 11 -8.67 15.78 -5.32
C ALA A 11 -9.16 15.16 -3.99
N PHE A 12 -9.39 15.97 -2.95
CA PHE A 12 -9.96 15.53 -1.68
C PHE A 12 -11.37 14.95 -1.85
N VAL A 13 -12.27 15.72 -2.49
CA VAL A 13 -13.66 15.29 -2.72
C VAL A 13 -13.71 14.06 -3.62
N GLU A 14 -12.85 14.00 -4.63
CA GLU A 14 -12.72 12.84 -5.50
C GLU A 14 -12.28 11.60 -4.73
N THR A 15 -11.27 11.72 -3.86
CA THR A 15 -10.75 10.59 -3.05
C THR A 15 -11.85 10.03 -2.12
N ILE A 16 -12.54 10.91 -1.39
CA ILE A 16 -13.56 10.50 -0.41
C ILE A 16 -14.79 9.88 -1.09
N ARG A 17 -15.11 10.26 -2.33
CA ARG A 17 -16.26 9.71 -3.08
C ARG A 17 -16.01 8.33 -3.67
N GLN A 18 -14.77 7.83 -3.67
CA GLN A 18 -14.44 6.53 -4.24
C GLN A 18 -14.96 5.39 -3.34
N PRO A 19 -15.69 4.40 -3.89
CA PRO A 19 -16.17 3.23 -3.14
C PRO A 19 -15.08 2.50 -2.34
N ILE A 20 -13.89 2.34 -2.94
CA ILE A 20 -12.75 1.67 -2.31
C ILE A 20 -12.32 2.37 -1.01
N PHE A 21 -12.40 3.70 -0.95
CA PHE A 21 -12.04 4.45 0.26
C PHE A 21 -12.93 4.07 1.44
N GLY A 22 -14.24 4.03 1.24
CA GLY A 22 -15.20 3.61 2.26
C GLY A 22 -15.05 2.15 2.66
N VAL A 23 -14.84 1.25 1.69
CA VAL A 23 -14.63 -0.18 1.94
C VAL A 23 -13.38 -0.43 2.78
N LEU A 24 -12.27 0.26 2.50
CA LEU A 24 -11.04 0.12 3.28
C LEU A 24 -11.19 0.63 4.72
N ILE A 25 -11.90 1.75 4.93
CA ILE A 25 -12.20 2.24 6.28
C ILE A 25 -13.05 1.22 7.05
N LEU A 26 -14.11 0.69 6.43
CA LEU A 26 -14.97 -0.31 7.05
C LEU A 26 -14.20 -1.60 7.38
N LEU A 27 -13.36 -2.07 6.45
CA LEU A 27 -12.49 -3.23 6.68
C LEU A 27 -11.55 -2.98 7.87
N THR A 28 -11.00 -1.77 7.98
CA THR A 28 -10.11 -1.39 9.08
C THR A 28 -10.86 -1.37 10.41
N PHE A 29 -12.09 -0.84 10.45
CA PHE A 29 -12.93 -0.88 11.65
C PHE A 29 -13.17 -2.32 12.12
N THR A 30 -13.51 -3.21 11.17
CA THR A 30 -13.70 -4.62 11.47
C THR A 30 -12.43 -5.26 12.01
N MET A 31 -11.27 -5.02 11.38
CA MET A 31 -9.98 -5.51 11.89
C MET A 31 -9.70 -5.02 13.32
N LEU A 32 -9.85 -3.73 13.59
CA LEU A 32 -9.58 -3.16 14.92
C LEU A 32 -10.50 -3.73 16.01
N VAL A 33 -11.75 -4.02 15.68
CA VAL A 33 -12.68 -4.68 16.61
C VAL A 33 -12.30 -6.14 16.84
N LEU A 34 -11.84 -6.84 15.79
CA LEU A 34 -11.34 -8.22 15.88
C LEU A 34 -10.00 -8.32 16.63
N ASP A 35 -9.20 -7.25 16.70
CA ASP A 35 -7.96 -7.25 17.48
C ASP A 35 -8.21 -7.49 18.99
N VAL A 36 -9.39 -7.12 19.51
CA VAL A 36 -9.76 -7.33 20.93
C VAL A 36 -9.82 -8.81 21.31
N PRO A 37 -10.61 -9.67 20.64
CA PRO A 37 -10.58 -11.11 20.93
C PRO A 37 -9.28 -11.80 20.50
N LEU A 38 -8.58 -11.31 19.46
CA LEU A 38 -7.33 -11.91 19.00
C LEU A 38 -6.15 -11.69 19.97
N SER A 39 -6.15 -10.57 20.69
CA SER A 39 -5.11 -10.24 21.67
C SER A 39 -5.25 -10.96 23.01
N ALA A 40 -6.37 -11.64 23.26
CA ALA A 40 -6.64 -12.37 24.51
C ALA A 40 -5.93 -13.74 24.63
N TRP A 41 -5.09 -14.10 23.67
CA TRP A 41 -4.46 -15.43 23.56
C TRP A 41 -2.99 -15.45 23.97
N THR A 42 -2.48 -14.45 24.72
CA THR A 42 -1.08 -14.46 25.15
C THR A 42 -0.85 -15.38 26.35
N MET A 43 0.23 -16.16 26.29
CA MET A 43 0.67 -17.00 27.40
C MET A 43 1.65 -16.22 28.28
N GLY A 44 1.17 -15.61 29.37
CA GLY A 44 2.00 -15.17 30.51
C GLY A 44 2.15 -16.27 31.56
N GLU A 45 2.94 -16.05 32.62
CA GLU A 45 3.11 -17.02 33.73
C GLU A 45 2.23 -16.69 34.96
N GLY A 46 1.61 -15.50 35.04
CA GLY A 46 0.81 -15.09 36.21
C GLY A 46 -0.37 -14.13 35.96
N LYS A 47 -1.45 -14.25 36.75
CA LYS A 47 -2.75 -13.53 36.62
C LYS A 47 -2.65 -12.01 36.39
N ALA A 48 -1.72 -11.32 37.05
CA ALA A 48 -1.52 -9.88 36.91
C ALA A 48 -0.67 -9.49 35.68
N GLU A 49 0.16 -10.41 35.21
CA GLU A 49 1.03 -10.23 34.05
C GLU A 49 0.23 -10.39 32.74
N TYR A 50 -0.68 -11.36 32.67
CA TYR A 50 -1.57 -11.53 31.50
C TYR A 50 -2.31 -10.25 31.13
N LYS A 51 -2.89 -9.52 32.10
CA LYS A 51 -3.61 -8.26 31.84
C LYS A 51 -2.75 -7.20 31.15
N LYS A 52 -1.46 -7.13 31.47
CA LYS A 52 -0.54 -6.16 30.86
C LYS A 52 -0.08 -6.65 29.49
N THR A 53 0.30 -7.91 29.37
CA THR A 53 0.80 -8.52 28.12
C THR A 53 -0.28 -8.56 27.03
N ASP A 54 -1.52 -8.91 27.39
CA ASP A 54 -2.66 -8.91 26.45
C ASP A 54 -2.96 -7.50 25.93
N GLN A 55 -2.99 -6.51 26.83
CA GLN A 55 -3.21 -5.11 26.45
C GLN A 55 -2.08 -4.56 25.57
N GLN A 56 -0.84 -4.96 25.87
CA GLN A 56 0.32 -4.64 25.07
C GLN A 56 0.22 -5.24 23.65
N LEU A 57 -0.24 -6.49 23.52
CA LEU A 57 -0.50 -7.11 22.24
C LEU A 57 -1.62 -6.39 21.47
N LEU A 58 -2.72 -6.02 22.14
CA LEU A 58 -3.81 -5.24 21.52
C LEU A 58 -3.31 -3.93 20.93
N ILE A 59 -2.50 -3.18 21.69
CA ILE A 59 -1.92 -1.92 21.22
C ILE A 59 -1.00 -2.16 20.03
N ASN A 60 -0.20 -3.23 20.05
CA ASN A 60 0.68 -3.59 18.92
C ASN A 60 -0.09 -3.88 17.64
N LEU A 61 -1.08 -4.77 17.75
CA LEU A 61 -1.90 -5.22 16.65
C LEU A 61 -2.66 -4.03 16.08
N GLY A 62 -3.30 -3.22 16.91
CA GLY A 62 -4.06 -2.06 16.43
C GLY A 62 -3.18 -0.97 15.79
N LEU A 63 -1.99 -0.66 16.35
CA LEU A 63 -1.05 0.27 15.71
C LEU A 63 -0.53 -0.28 14.36
N SER A 64 -0.29 -1.59 14.28
CA SER A 64 0.12 -2.26 13.04
C SER A 64 -1.02 -2.26 12.00
N SER A 65 -2.24 -2.57 12.41
CA SER A 65 -3.46 -2.55 11.60
C SER A 65 -3.74 -1.14 11.06
N LEU A 66 -3.56 -0.10 11.87
CA LEU A 66 -3.67 1.31 11.46
C LEU A 66 -2.61 1.71 10.42
N LEU A 67 -1.37 1.26 10.61
CA LEU A 67 -0.29 1.56 9.66
C LEU A 67 -0.52 0.85 8.31
N LEU A 68 -0.86 -0.44 8.36
CA LEU A 68 -1.10 -1.25 7.19
C LEU A 68 -2.33 -0.78 6.40
N SER A 69 -3.43 -0.49 7.08
CA SER A 69 -4.61 0.11 6.44
C SER A 69 -4.31 1.49 5.84
N GLY A 70 -3.56 2.35 6.55
CA GLY A 70 -3.11 3.63 6.04
C GLY A 70 -2.29 3.51 4.74
N LEU A 71 -1.40 2.51 4.66
CA LEU A 71 -0.66 2.17 3.44
C LEU A 71 -1.63 1.84 2.29
N PHE A 72 -2.60 0.94 2.51
CA PHE A 72 -3.57 0.56 1.47
C PHE A 72 -4.43 1.74 1.02
N ILE A 73 -4.99 2.51 1.96
CA ILE A 73 -5.81 3.69 1.65
C ILE A 73 -4.98 4.71 0.85
N SER A 74 -3.70 4.89 1.19
CA SER A 74 -2.83 5.82 0.47
C SER A 74 -2.53 5.35 -0.96
N ALA A 75 -2.26 4.06 -1.14
CA ALA A 75 -1.98 3.47 -2.44
C ALA A 75 -3.19 3.54 -3.38
N PHE A 76 -4.36 3.14 -2.90
CA PHE A 76 -5.60 3.15 -3.69
C PHE A 76 -6.14 4.57 -3.92
N GLY A 77 -6.08 5.45 -2.90
CA GLY A 77 -6.51 6.85 -3.04
C GLY A 77 -5.67 7.63 -4.05
N ALA A 78 -4.34 7.49 -3.99
CA ALA A 78 -3.46 8.14 -4.97
C ALA A 78 -3.62 7.59 -6.39
N ALA A 79 -3.76 6.27 -6.52
CA ALA A 79 -3.99 5.64 -7.82
C ALA A 79 -5.33 6.06 -8.43
N GLY A 80 -6.38 6.19 -7.62
CA GLY A 80 -7.70 6.65 -8.04
C GLY A 80 -7.68 8.07 -8.60
N VAL A 81 -6.98 9.00 -7.93
CA VAL A 81 -6.94 10.42 -8.34
C VAL A 81 -6.00 10.68 -9.50
N LEU A 82 -4.86 9.98 -9.61
CA LEU A 82 -3.86 10.29 -10.64
C LEU A 82 -3.82 9.25 -11.77
N SER A 83 -3.86 7.97 -11.46
CA SER A 83 -3.71 6.90 -12.46
C SER A 83 -4.95 6.79 -13.36
N ARG A 84 -6.16 6.91 -12.80
CA ARG A 84 -7.40 6.86 -13.60
C ARG A 84 -7.52 8.01 -14.58
N GLU A 85 -7.26 9.25 -14.15
CA GLU A 85 -7.29 10.38 -15.08
C GLU A 85 -6.27 10.24 -16.22
N ILE A 86 -5.14 9.59 -15.93
CA ILE A 86 -4.10 9.30 -16.92
C ILE A 86 -4.61 8.26 -17.94
N GLU A 87 -5.24 7.20 -17.46
CA GLU A 87 -5.75 6.10 -18.27
C GLU A 87 -6.95 6.52 -19.14
N ASP A 88 -7.87 7.30 -18.56
CA ASP A 88 -9.06 7.85 -19.21
C ASP A 88 -8.75 9.04 -20.14
N ARG A 89 -7.47 9.40 -20.28
CA ARG A 89 -6.97 10.55 -21.08
C ARG A 89 -7.51 11.91 -20.65
N THR A 90 -8.19 12.01 -19.50
CA THR A 90 -8.75 13.26 -18.99
C THR A 90 -7.67 14.20 -18.45
N VAL A 91 -6.48 13.71 -18.08
CA VAL A 91 -5.33 14.59 -17.76
C VAL A 91 -4.98 15.53 -18.92
N LEU A 92 -5.14 15.10 -20.17
CA LEU A 92 -4.80 15.92 -21.35
C LEU A 92 -5.70 17.15 -21.50
N THR A 93 -6.93 17.10 -20.97
CA THR A 93 -7.83 18.27 -20.99
C THR A 93 -7.47 19.28 -19.90
N VAL A 94 -6.91 18.84 -18.76
CA VAL A 94 -6.46 19.74 -17.69
C VAL A 94 -5.13 20.41 -18.05
N ILE A 95 -4.23 19.73 -18.76
CA ILE A 95 -2.95 20.30 -19.27
C ILE A 95 -3.18 21.38 -20.32
N SER A 96 -4.34 21.41 -21.00
CA SER A 96 -4.70 22.49 -21.92
C SER A 96 -4.86 23.86 -21.23
N LYS A 97 -4.99 23.88 -19.90
CA LYS A 97 -4.93 25.09 -19.08
C LYS A 97 -3.49 25.30 -18.57
N PRO A 98 -2.96 26.54 -18.56
CA PRO A 98 -1.56 26.81 -18.22
C PRO A 98 -1.31 26.63 -16.70
N VAL A 99 -1.21 25.38 -16.26
CA VAL A 99 -0.91 24.99 -14.87
C VAL A 99 0.47 24.35 -14.85
N ARG A 100 1.39 24.93 -14.07
CA ARG A 100 2.71 24.34 -13.82
C ARG A 100 2.53 22.92 -13.24
N ARG A 101 3.20 21.94 -13.83
CA ARG A 101 3.10 20.53 -13.45
C ARG A 101 3.40 20.25 -11.97
N ALA A 102 4.32 21.00 -11.38
CA ALA A 102 4.62 20.94 -9.95
C ALA A 102 3.40 21.28 -9.08
N VAL A 103 2.59 22.27 -9.47
CA VAL A 103 1.38 22.69 -8.75
C VAL A 103 0.30 21.61 -8.82
N LEU A 104 0.23 20.86 -9.92
CA LEU A 104 -0.70 19.73 -10.06
C LEU A 104 -0.35 18.59 -9.09
N VAL A 105 0.91 18.16 -9.05
CA VAL A 105 1.37 17.07 -8.18
C VAL A 105 1.22 17.47 -6.71
N LEU A 106 1.65 18.69 -6.35
CA LEU A 106 1.50 19.20 -4.98
C LEU A 106 0.04 19.35 -4.58
N GLY A 107 -0.83 19.85 -5.47
CA GLY A 107 -2.26 19.97 -5.20
C GLY A 107 -2.91 18.62 -4.94
N LYS A 108 -2.60 17.61 -5.78
CA LYS A 108 -3.09 16.24 -5.57
C LYS A 108 -2.56 15.61 -4.28
N TYR A 109 -1.29 15.86 -3.95
CA TYR A 109 -0.73 15.43 -2.66
C TYR A 109 -1.50 16.00 -1.48
N LEU A 110 -1.75 17.31 -1.46
CA LEU A 110 -2.49 17.96 -0.38
C LEU A 110 -3.95 17.48 -0.28
N GLY A 111 -4.60 17.21 -1.40
CA GLY A 111 -5.97 16.69 -1.41
C GLY A 111 -6.08 15.26 -0.89
N VAL A 112 -5.22 14.36 -1.38
CA VAL A 112 -5.18 12.96 -0.95
C VAL A 112 -4.69 12.84 0.50
N SER A 113 -3.71 13.65 0.91
CA SER A 113 -3.25 13.65 2.30
C SER A 113 -4.32 14.13 3.27
N ALA A 114 -5.11 15.14 2.92
CA ALA A 114 -6.25 15.56 3.73
C ALA A 114 -7.30 14.45 3.86
N ALA A 115 -7.59 13.71 2.78
CA ALA A 115 -8.50 12.57 2.83
C ALA A 115 -7.95 11.44 3.72
N LEU A 116 -6.65 11.18 3.66
CA LEU A 116 -5.97 10.22 4.51
C LEU A 116 -5.97 10.61 5.98
N VAL A 117 -5.81 11.90 6.29
CA VAL A 117 -5.92 12.41 7.67
C VAL A 117 -7.32 12.13 8.22
N VAL A 118 -8.38 12.35 7.42
CA VAL A 118 -9.76 12.02 7.83
C VAL A 118 -9.94 10.52 8.03
N ALA A 119 -9.46 9.68 7.10
CA ALA A 119 -9.56 8.22 7.25
C ALA A 119 -8.81 7.71 8.49
N TYR A 120 -7.57 8.14 8.67
CA TYR A 120 -6.74 7.75 9.80
C TYR A 120 -7.33 8.25 11.11
N TYR A 121 -7.86 9.47 11.15
CA TYR A 121 -8.59 10.02 12.29
C TYR A 121 -9.76 9.10 12.68
N LEU A 122 -10.63 8.74 11.73
CA LEU A 122 -11.75 7.84 11.98
C LEU A 122 -11.29 6.47 12.51
N CYS A 123 -10.28 5.85 11.90
CA CYS A 123 -9.75 4.58 12.36
C CYS A 123 -9.10 4.70 13.75
N SER A 124 -8.41 5.80 14.04
CA SER A 124 -7.82 6.05 15.36
C SER A 124 -8.87 6.24 16.45
N LEU A 125 -10.03 6.83 16.16
CA LEU A 125 -11.14 6.91 17.13
C LEU A 125 -11.62 5.51 17.52
N VAL A 126 -11.85 4.64 16.53
CA VAL A 126 -12.25 3.24 16.78
C VAL A 126 -11.17 2.51 17.57
N PHE A 127 -9.90 2.68 17.22
CA PHE A 127 -8.79 2.10 17.98
C PHE A 127 -8.71 2.62 19.42
N LEU A 128 -8.93 3.90 19.67
CA LEU A 128 -8.97 4.43 21.04
C LEU A 128 -10.14 3.86 21.83
N MET A 129 -11.30 3.65 21.19
CA MET A 129 -12.43 2.95 21.80
C MET A 129 -12.09 1.50 22.13
N THR A 130 -11.42 0.76 21.25
CA THR A 130 -11.03 -0.65 21.50
C THR A 130 -9.98 -0.77 22.59
N VAL A 131 -8.98 0.11 22.61
CA VAL A 131 -7.97 0.17 23.69
C VAL A 131 -8.61 0.48 25.03
N ARG A 132 -9.57 1.41 25.06
CA ARG A 132 -10.29 1.76 26.27
C ARG A 132 -11.12 0.60 26.81
N HIS A 133 -11.84 -0.10 25.93
CA HIS A 133 -12.60 -1.29 26.31
C HIS A 133 -11.69 -2.38 26.91
N GLY A 134 -10.48 -2.49 26.37
CA GLY A 134 -9.44 -3.38 26.88
C GLY A 134 -9.69 -4.86 26.61
N VAL A 135 -8.63 -5.66 26.77
CA VAL A 135 -8.71 -7.12 26.63
C VAL A 135 -9.30 -7.74 27.89
N LYS A 136 -10.11 -8.79 27.72
CA LYS A 136 -10.70 -9.55 28.83
C LYS A 136 -10.00 -10.91 28.96
N PRO A 137 -9.04 -11.07 29.88
CA PRO A 137 -8.42 -12.37 30.15
C PRO A 137 -9.32 -13.31 30.98
N ALA A 138 -10.30 -12.79 31.72
CA ALA A 138 -11.21 -13.61 32.54
C ALA A 138 -12.68 -13.19 32.37
N VAL A 139 -13.59 -14.16 32.50
CA VAL A 139 -15.06 -13.96 32.46
C VAL A 139 -15.53 -13.02 33.59
N SER A 140 -14.75 -12.90 34.67
CA SER A 140 -15.04 -12.05 35.82
C SER A 140 -14.72 -10.56 35.60
N ASP A 141 -14.02 -10.18 34.53
CA ASP A 141 -13.65 -8.79 34.30
C ASP A 141 -14.86 -7.99 33.75
N PRO A 142 -15.23 -6.85 34.37
CA PRO A 142 -16.43 -6.10 34.00
C PRO A 142 -16.33 -5.53 32.58
N LEU A 143 -17.42 -5.70 31.82
CA LEU A 143 -17.54 -5.22 30.44
C LEU A 143 -17.70 -3.70 30.41
N ASP A 144 -16.98 -3.03 29.50
CA ASP A 144 -17.16 -1.60 29.25
C ASP A 144 -18.38 -1.37 28.36
N ILE A 145 -19.56 -1.62 28.95
CA ILE A 145 -20.87 -1.46 28.32
C ILE A 145 -21.02 -0.08 27.66
N PRO A 146 -20.57 1.05 28.24
CA PRO A 146 -20.68 2.36 27.59
C PRO A 146 -19.95 2.46 26.25
N VAL A 147 -18.76 1.85 26.13
CA VAL A 147 -17.98 1.91 24.89
C VAL A 147 -18.65 1.09 23.79
N ILE A 148 -19.12 -0.11 24.12
CA ILE A 148 -19.81 -0.98 23.16
C ILE A 148 -21.11 -0.35 22.70
N THR A 149 -21.92 0.14 23.64
CA THR A 149 -23.23 0.75 23.31
C THR A 149 -23.05 2.04 22.50
N LEU A 150 -22.23 2.99 22.96
CA LEU A 150 -22.03 4.26 22.24
C LEU A 150 -21.28 4.06 20.92
N GLY A 151 -20.29 3.17 20.86
CA GLY A 151 -19.55 2.87 19.64
C GLY A 151 -20.41 2.18 18.58
N SER A 152 -21.15 1.13 18.96
CA SER A 152 -22.02 0.39 18.03
C SER A 152 -23.19 1.25 17.55
N THR A 153 -23.83 2.01 18.44
CA THR A 153 -24.91 2.92 18.06
C THR A 153 -24.42 4.02 17.14
N ALA A 154 -23.23 4.61 17.38
CA ALA A 154 -22.65 5.60 16.49
C ALA A 154 -22.32 5.03 15.10
N LEU A 155 -21.83 3.79 15.02
CA LEU A 155 -21.55 3.12 13.74
C LEU A 155 -22.84 2.84 12.97
N VAL A 156 -23.86 2.28 13.62
CA VAL A 156 -25.18 2.04 12.99
C VAL A 156 -25.83 3.36 12.57
N ALA A 157 -25.83 4.37 13.45
CA ALA A 157 -26.37 5.69 13.15
C ALA A 157 -25.65 6.36 11.97
N THR A 158 -24.34 6.16 11.84
CA THR A 158 -23.56 6.63 10.69
C THR A 158 -24.06 6.02 9.38
N LEU A 159 -24.29 4.70 9.35
CA LEU A 159 -24.78 4.01 8.16
C LEU A 159 -26.23 4.43 7.82
N VAL A 160 -27.09 4.56 8.83
CA VAL A 160 -28.47 5.02 8.66
C VAL A 160 -28.50 6.46 8.13
N ALA A 161 -27.71 7.36 8.71
CA ALA A 161 -27.60 8.74 8.25
C ALA A 161 -27.05 8.83 6.82
N ALA A 162 -26.04 8.02 6.49
CA ALA A 162 -25.49 7.97 5.13
C ALA A 162 -26.51 7.46 4.12
N LEU A 163 -27.27 6.42 4.47
CA LEU A 163 -28.34 5.86 3.63
C LEU A 163 -29.47 6.88 3.43
N PHE A 164 -29.87 7.57 4.51
CA PHE A 164 -30.85 8.64 4.46
C PHE A 164 -30.39 9.78 3.54
N CYS A 165 -29.17 10.28 3.72
CA CYS A 165 -28.63 11.35 2.88
C CYS A 165 -28.50 10.92 1.40
N ASN A 166 -28.16 9.67 1.14
CA ASN A 166 -28.10 9.11 -0.20
C ASN A 166 -29.49 9.00 -0.85
N TYR A 167 -30.50 8.55 -0.11
CA TYR A 167 -31.87 8.37 -0.62
C TYR A 167 -32.59 9.71 -0.84
N PHE A 168 -32.54 10.62 0.13
CA PHE A 168 -33.32 11.88 0.08
C PHE A 168 -32.62 13.01 -0.69
N PHE A 169 -31.29 13.16 -0.55
CA PHE A 169 -30.56 14.27 -1.16
C PHE A 169 -29.70 13.87 -2.36
N GLY A 170 -29.66 12.58 -2.71
CA GLY A 170 -28.84 12.07 -3.82
C GLY A 170 -27.33 12.26 -3.60
N TRP A 171 -26.89 12.40 -2.35
CA TRP A 171 -25.46 12.54 -2.02
C TRP A 171 -24.73 11.21 -2.21
N ASN A 172 -23.43 11.26 -2.54
CA ASN A 172 -22.63 10.04 -2.63
C ASN A 172 -22.53 9.36 -1.25
N PHE A 173 -22.97 8.11 -1.18
CA PHE A 173 -23.01 7.30 0.06
C PHE A 173 -21.70 7.30 0.85
N VAL A 174 -20.54 7.14 0.20
CA VAL A 174 -19.24 7.07 0.89
C VAL A 174 -18.87 8.41 1.49
N SER A 175 -19.08 9.50 0.74
CA SER A 175 -18.79 10.84 1.25
C SER A 175 -19.72 11.21 2.41
N ALA A 176 -21.00 10.82 2.32
CA ALA A 176 -21.96 11.02 3.39
C ALA A 176 -21.63 10.18 4.62
N SER A 177 -21.23 8.91 4.45
CA SER A 177 -20.84 8.03 5.56
C SER A 177 -19.58 8.49 6.27
N VAL A 178 -18.55 8.91 5.54
CA VAL A 178 -17.31 9.47 6.13
C VAL A 178 -17.61 10.76 6.91
N ALA A 179 -18.46 11.65 6.37
CA ALA A 179 -18.86 12.87 7.07
C ALA A 179 -19.69 12.58 8.33
N ALA A 180 -20.68 11.69 8.24
CA ALA A 180 -21.49 11.27 9.38
C ALA A 180 -20.64 10.56 10.44
N ALA A 181 -19.71 9.70 10.03
CA ALA A 181 -18.78 9.00 10.92
C ALA A 181 -17.92 9.99 11.70
N ALA A 182 -17.40 11.03 11.03
CA ALA A 182 -16.56 12.04 11.65
C ALA A 182 -17.29 12.86 12.70
N VAL A 183 -18.61 13.01 12.60
CA VAL A 183 -19.40 13.70 13.64
C VAL A 183 -19.80 12.73 14.74
N LEU A 184 -20.40 11.60 14.39
CA LEU A 184 -21.01 10.67 15.34
C LEU A 184 -19.98 9.89 16.16
N LEU A 185 -18.89 9.41 15.55
CA LEU A 185 -17.82 8.71 16.29
C LEU A 185 -17.05 9.67 17.19
N SER A 186 -16.85 10.92 16.76
CA SER A 186 -16.22 11.94 17.60
C SER A 186 -17.10 12.34 18.77
N ALA A 187 -18.42 12.48 18.55
CA ALA A 187 -19.38 12.70 19.62
C ALA A 187 -19.40 11.53 20.61
N ALA A 188 -19.44 10.29 20.11
CA ALA A 188 -19.38 9.08 20.93
C ALA A 188 -18.08 9.05 21.74
N MET A 189 -16.93 9.32 21.13
CA MET A 189 -15.64 9.37 21.83
C MET A 189 -15.60 10.47 22.89
N GLY A 190 -16.19 11.65 22.60
CA GLY A 190 -16.31 12.75 23.55
C GLY A 190 -17.13 12.37 24.78
N VAL A 191 -18.29 11.72 24.60
CA VAL A 191 -19.12 11.23 25.70
C VAL A 191 -18.39 10.13 26.48
N ILE A 192 -17.81 9.17 25.76
CA ILE A 192 -17.01 8.08 26.33
C ILE A 192 -15.92 8.69 27.23
N ALA A 193 -15.21 9.74 26.82
CA ALA A 193 -14.18 10.40 27.62
C ALA A 193 -14.62 10.86 29.04
N PHE A 194 -15.92 11.08 29.28
CA PHE A 194 -16.48 11.43 30.59
C PHE A 194 -17.19 10.27 31.31
N VAL A 195 -17.49 9.15 30.64
CA VAL A 195 -18.31 8.06 31.18
C VAL A 195 -17.48 6.78 31.38
N GLY A 196 -17.12 6.47 32.61
CA GLY A 196 -16.40 5.27 33.01
C GLY A 196 -17.22 3.97 33.00
N LYS A 197 -16.59 2.87 33.44
CA LYS A 197 -17.21 1.54 33.52
C LYS A 197 -18.47 1.63 34.41
N GLY A 198 -19.60 1.10 33.92
CA GLY A 198 -20.88 1.12 34.66
C GLY A 198 -21.61 2.46 34.68
N TRP A 199 -21.46 3.31 33.66
CA TRP A 199 -22.16 4.62 33.54
C TRP A 199 -21.82 5.63 34.66
N THR A 200 -20.61 5.55 35.20
CA THR A 200 -20.13 6.49 36.22
C THR A 200 -19.41 7.67 35.57
N ILE A 201 -19.58 8.89 36.09
CA ILE A 201 -18.88 10.06 35.56
C ILE A 201 -17.43 10.02 36.06
N VAL A 202 -16.48 10.09 35.13
CA VAL A 202 -15.04 9.97 35.37
C VAL A 202 -14.32 11.18 34.79
N SER A 203 -13.17 11.54 35.38
CA SER A 203 -12.29 12.58 34.85
C SER A 203 -11.94 12.33 33.38
N PHE A 204 -11.93 13.42 32.61
CA PHE A 204 -11.60 13.41 31.19
C PHE A 204 -10.27 12.67 30.93
N GLY A 205 -10.32 11.69 30.03
CA GLY A 205 -9.12 10.98 29.56
C GLY A 205 -8.53 9.95 30.53
N LYS A 206 -9.25 9.56 31.60
CA LYS A 206 -8.87 8.39 32.39
C LYS A 206 -8.78 7.16 31.46
N ASP A 207 -7.71 6.38 31.58
CA ASP A 207 -7.38 5.17 30.80
C ASP A 207 -6.84 5.40 29.36
N ILE A 208 -6.76 6.65 28.87
CA ILE A 208 -6.08 6.96 27.59
C ILE A 208 -4.70 7.52 27.90
N SER A 209 -3.65 6.75 27.63
CA SER A 209 -2.28 7.21 27.86
C SER A 209 -1.90 8.31 26.85
N PRO A 210 -1.35 9.46 27.30
CA PRO A 210 -0.87 10.51 26.40
C PRO A 210 0.21 10.02 25.43
N SER A 211 0.98 9.01 25.82
CA SER A 211 1.96 8.35 24.97
C SER A 211 1.33 7.64 23.77
N LEU A 212 0.13 7.06 23.92
CA LEU A 212 -0.57 6.41 22.81
C LEU A 212 -1.03 7.43 21.76
N LEU A 213 -1.52 8.60 22.19
CA LEU A 213 -1.87 9.70 21.30
C LEU A 213 -0.66 10.19 20.48
N LEU A 214 0.51 10.30 21.12
CA LEU A 214 1.76 10.60 20.41
C LEU A 214 2.16 9.49 19.43
N GLY A 215 1.96 8.22 19.80
CA GLY A 215 2.16 7.09 18.90
C GLY A 215 1.27 7.13 17.66
N LEU A 216 0.00 7.49 17.82
CA LEU A 216 -0.94 7.71 16.71
C LEU A 216 -0.52 8.89 15.82
N ALA A 217 -0.04 9.98 16.41
CA ALA A 217 0.48 11.11 15.65
C ALA A 217 1.71 10.73 14.81
N MET A 218 2.62 9.91 15.36
CA MET A 218 3.77 9.37 14.62
C MET A 218 3.34 8.42 13.51
N GLY A 219 2.34 7.57 13.76
CA GLY A 219 1.74 6.70 12.75
C GLY A 219 1.12 7.49 11.59
N LEU A 220 0.41 8.59 11.89
CA LEU A 220 -0.14 9.48 10.87
C LEU A 220 0.96 10.07 9.97
N LEU A 221 2.07 10.52 10.54
CA LEU A 221 3.21 11.04 9.77
C LEU A 221 3.76 9.98 8.80
N CYS A 222 3.80 8.72 9.21
CA CYS A 222 4.21 7.61 8.35
C CYS A 222 3.23 7.41 7.17
N VAL A 223 1.91 7.46 7.44
CA VAL A 223 0.88 7.36 6.40
C VAL A 223 0.99 8.52 5.39
N LEU A 224 1.35 9.73 5.84
CA LEU A 224 1.59 10.88 4.96
C LEU A 224 2.83 10.69 4.06
N VAL A 225 3.86 9.97 4.52
CA VAL A 225 4.98 9.54 3.69
C VAL A 225 4.52 8.55 2.62
N PHE A 226 3.68 7.56 2.97
CA PHE A 226 3.11 6.65 1.98
C PHE A 226 2.24 7.37 0.95
N ALA A 227 1.50 8.40 1.34
CA ALA A 227 0.76 9.24 0.40
C ALA A 227 1.68 9.92 -0.64
N ALA A 228 2.83 10.44 -0.19
CA ALA A 228 3.81 11.07 -1.08
C ALA A 228 4.37 10.05 -2.07
N LEU A 229 4.73 8.86 -1.58
CA LEU A 229 5.22 7.76 -2.40
C LEU A 229 4.18 7.28 -3.40
N ALA A 230 2.94 7.06 -2.94
CA ALA A 230 1.86 6.57 -3.76
C ALA A 230 1.56 7.54 -4.91
N ILE A 231 1.59 8.85 -4.66
CA ILE A 231 1.41 9.87 -5.70
C ILE A 231 2.60 9.91 -6.64
N ALA A 232 3.83 9.90 -6.12
CA ALA A 232 5.04 9.86 -6.95
C ALA A 232 5.04 8.63 -7.87
N ALA A 233 4.69 7.46 -7.34
CA ALA A 233 4.56 6.23 -8.11
C ALA A 233 3.44 6.33 -9.16
N SER A 234 2.27 6.88 -8.78
CA SER A 234 1.09 7.01 -9.66
C SER A 234 1.31 7.94 -10.85
N THR A 235 2.38 8.75 -10.86
CA THR A 235 2.74 9.57 -12.03
C THR A 235 3.12 8.74 -13.26
N ARG A 236 3.62 7.51 -13.06
CA ARG A 236 4.18 6.64 -14.12
C ARG A 236 3.64 5.22 -14.10
N LEU A 237 3.16 4.76 -12.96
CA LEU A 237 2.77 3.37 -12.72
C LEU A 237 1.24 3.28 -12.66
N GLY A 238 0.69 2.16 -13.13
CA GLY A 238 -0.73 1.83 -12.96
C GLY A 238 -1.08 1.48 -11.51
N TRP A 239 -2.36 1.45 -11.18
CA TRP A 239 -2.87 1.26 -9.80
C TRP A 239 -2.33 0.02 -9.07
N PHE A 240 -2.14 -1.10 -9.79
CA PHE A 240 -1.60 -2.32 -9.19
C PHE A 240 -0.11 -2.17 -8.85
N LEU A 241 0.64 -1.51 -9.74
CA LEU A 241 2.08 -1.30 -9.58
C LEU A 241 2.37 -0.28 -8.47
N THR A 242 1.53 0.73 -8.32
CA THR A 242 1.67 1.73 -7.24
C THR A 242 1.51 1.07 -5.88
N LEU A 243 0.56 0.14 -5.74
CA LEU A 243 0.40 -0.67 -4.52
C LEU A 243 1.64 -1.52 -4.25
N MET A 244 2.17 -2.22 -5.26
CA MET A 244 3.39 -3.04 -5.11
C MET A 244 4.60 -2.20 -4.71
N VAL A 245 4.75 -0.99 -5.27
CA VAL A 245 5.82 -0.05 -4.87
C VAL A 245 5.64 0.41 -3.43
N CYS A 246 4.42 0.74 -3.00
CA CYS A 246 4.15 1.14 -1.63
C CYS A 246 4.45 0.00 -0.64
N LEU A 247 4.01 -1.22 -0.96
CA LEU A 247 4.26 -2.41 -0.15
C LEU A 247 5.76 -2.73 -0.08
N GLY A 248 6.46 -2.73 -1.22
CA GLY A 248 7.90 -2.95 -1.27
C GLY A 248 8.68 -1.90 -0.50
N PHE A 249 8.28 -0.64 -0.60
CA PHE A 249 8.89 0.45 0.17
C PHE A 249 8.70 0.25 1.67
N PHE A 250 7.49 -0.12 2.11
CA PHE A 250 7.20 -0.44 3.51
C PHE A 250 8.05 -1.60 4.02
N VAL A 251 8.10 -2.73 3.29
CA VAL A 251 8.85 -3.93 3.71
C VAL A 251 10.35 -3.61 3.84
N VAL A 252 10.95 -3.00 2.81
CA VAL A 252 12.39 -2.66 2.88
C VAL A 252 12.65 -1.62 3.96
N GLY A 253 11.75 -0.65 4.18
CA GLY A 253 11.90 0.34 5.24
C GLY A 253 11.73 -0.22 6.65
N ALA A 254 10.86 -1.23 6.83
CA ALA A 254 10.67 -1.93 8.10
C ALA A 254 11.89 -2.79 8.48
N VAL A 255 12.54 -3.40 7.48
CA VAL A 255 13.74 -4.24 7.68
C VAL A 255 15.04 -3.42 7.49
N SER A 256 14.96 -2.12 7.16
CA SER A 256 16.11 -1.27 6.81
C SER A 256 17.24 -1.28 7.84
N ARG A 257 16.91 -1.28 9.14
CA ARG A 257 17.88 -1.38 10.23
C ARG A 257 18.65 -2.70 10.16
N PHE A 258 17.98 -3.82 9.92
CA PHE A 258 18.64 -5.12 9.80
C PHE A 258 19.45 -5.25 8.51
N LEU A 259 18.92 -4.71 7.40
CA LEU A 259 19.53 -4.78 6.07
C LEU A 259 20.82 -3.98 5.96
N PHE A 260 20.81 -2.72 6.39
CA PHE A 260 21.91 -1.80 6.08
C PHE A 260 22.83 -1.54 7.27
N HIS A 261 22.35 -1.63 8.51
CA HIS A 261 23.17 -1.30 9.69
C HIS A 261 24.38 -2.22 9.84
N ARG A 262 24.21 -3.52 9.56
CA ARG A 262 25.28 -4.53 9.65
C ARG A 262 26.44 -4.25 8.69
N TRP A 263 26.18 -3.65 7.54
CA TRP A 263 27.18 -3.37 6.51
C TRP A 263 27.62 -1.90 6.45
N ALA A 264 26.87 -0.99 7.09
CA ALA A 264 27.18 0.43 7.12
C ALA A 264 28.53 0.76 7.79
N ALA A 265 29.04 -0.12 8.66
CA ALA A 265 30.34 0.05 9.31
C ALA A 265 31.53 -0.17 8.35
N GLY A 266 31.37 -1.01 7.32
CA GLY A 266 32.47 -1.42 6.44
C GLY A 266 32.41 -0.87 5.01
N ASN A 267 31.25 -0.37 4.55
CA ASN A 267 31.07 0.04 3.16
C ASN A 267 30.33 1.39 3.03
N LEU A 268 30.95 2.35 2.35
CA LEU A 268 30.43 3.71 2.16
C LEU A 268 29.12 3.70 1.36
N ALA A 269 28.97 2.77 0.41
CA ALA A 269 27.74 2.58 -0.36
C ALA A 269 26.57 2.10 0.51
N ALA A 270 26.83 1.19 1.46
CA ALA A 270 25.81 0.72 2.40
C ALA A 270 25.38 1.83 3.37
N ARG A 271 26.32 2.69 3.78
CA ARG A 271 26.02 3.88 4.60
C ARG A 271 25.19 4.91 3.82
N ALA A 272 25.51 5.17 2.56
CA ALA A 272 24.73 6.05 1.70
C ALA A 272 23.32 5.49 1.45
N ALA A 273 23.19 4.19 1.21
CA ALA A 273 21.89 3.52 1.06
C ALA A 273 21.05 3.60 2.35
N TYR A 274 21.66 3.41 3.52
CA TYR A 274 20.98 3.55 4.81
C TYR A 274 20.47 4.98 5.06
N MET A 275 21.22 6.00 4.62
CA MET A 275 20.81 7.39 4.74
C MET A 275 19.72 7.78 3.73
N ALA A 276 19.72 7.16 2.54
CA ALA A 276 18.75 7.42 1.48
C ALA A 276 17.41 6.69 1.70
N TRP A 277 17.44 5.47 2.24
CA TRP A 277 16.24 4.66 2.46
C TRP A 277 15.54 5.02 3.78
N PRO A 278 14.20 5.11 3.81
CA PRO A 278 13.47 5.41 5.04
C PRO A 278 13.60 4.28 6.08
N ASN A 279 13.80 4.66 7.33
CA ASN A 279 13.69 3.73 8.45
C ASN A 279 12.32 3.91 9.13
N PHE A 280 11.42 2.95 8.92
CA PHE A 280 10.07 3.01 9.48
C PHE A 280 10.00 2.70 10.98
N SER A 281 11.05 2.11 11.56
CA SER A 281 11.11 1.87 13.00
C SER A 281 11.05 3.16 13.82
N PHE A 282 11.46 4.31 13.25
CA PHE A 282 11.34 5.61 13.94
C PHE A 282 9.90 6.10 14.09
N PHE A 283 9.00 5.67 13.20
CA PHE A 283 7.58 6.02 13.29
C PHE A 283 6.82 5.08 14.24
N PHE A 284 7.37 3.90 14.51
CA PHE A 284 6.75 2.86 15.31
C PHE A 284 7.19 2.97 16.78
N ALA A 285 6.42 3.69 17.60
CA ALA A 285 6.75 3.96 19.01
C ALA A 285 6.49 2.78 19.97
N MET A 286 6.35 1.57 19.43
CA MET A 286 5.95 0.37 20.17
C MET A 286 6.90 0.05 21.33
N ASP A 287 8.22 0.08 21.10
CA ASP A 287 9.22 -0.21 22.14
C ASP A 287 9.08 0.70 23.36
N ALA A 288 8.80 1.99 23.14
CA ALA A 288 8.61 2.95 24.20
C ALA A 288 7.27 2.74 24.95
N LEU A 289 6.21 2.41 24.21
CA LEU A 289 4.89 2.12 24.77
C LEU A 289 4.89 0.85 25.63
N MET A 290 5.57 -0.20 25.19
CA MET A 290 5.70 -1.46 25.94
C MET A 290 6.47 -1.30 27.25
N GLN A 291 7.54 -0.51 27.23
CA GLN A 291 8.38 -0.28 28.40
C GLN A 291 7.79 0.77 29.36
N GLY A 292 6.59 1.29 29.08
CA GLY A 292 5.95 2.34 29.87
C GLY A 292 6.75 3.66 29.89
N ARG A 293 7.66 3.85 28.92
CA ARG A 293 8.51 5.05 28.84
C ARG A 293 7.72 6.18 28.20
N ARG A 294 7.92 7.40 28.71
CA ARG A 294 7.36 8.60 28.08
C ARG A 294 8.12 8.88 26.79
N ILE A 295 7.38 9.08 25.70
CA ILE A 295 7.96 9.51 24.42
C ILE A 295 8.33 11.00 24.57
N PRO A 296 9.61 11.37 24.49
CA PRO A 296 10.00 12.77 24.63
C PRO A 296 9.47 13.57 23.43
N PRO A 297 8.90 14.78 23.66
CA PRO A 297 8.33 15.59 22.58
C PRO A 297 9.39 15.99 21.53
N ALA A 298 10.65 16.13 21.94
CA ALA A 298 11.77 16.37 21.03
C ALA A 298 11.93 15.24 20.00
N HIS A 299 11.70 13.98 20.38
CA HIS A 299 11.76 12.86 19.44
C HIS A 299 10.63 12.94 18.41
N VAL A 300 9.42 13.29 18.85
CA VAL A 300 8.27 13.47 17.94
C VAL A 300 8.54 14.59 16.93
N ALA A 301 9.13 15.71 17.37
CA ALA A 301 9.51 16.81 16.49
C ALA A 301 10.58 16.39 15.46
N LEU A 302 11.59 15.62 15.87
CA LEU A 302 12.60 15.07 14.96
C LEU A 302 11.99 14.11 13.94
N VAL A 303 11.06 13.24 14.36
CA VAL A 303 10.35 12.32 13.46
C VAL A 303 9.45 13.09 12.49
N ALA A 304 8.80 14.17 12.92
CA ALA A 304 8.04 15.06 12.04
C ALA A 304 8.94 15.76 11.01
N GLY A 305 10.11 16.26 11.43
CA GLY A 305 11.11 16.83 10.51
C GLY A 305 11.61 15.80 9.50
N TYR A 306 11.91 14.58 9.97
CA TYR A 306 12.29 13.46 9.12
C TYR A 306 11.22 13.11 8.09
N ALA A 307 9.96 13.01 8.51
CA ALA A 307 8.82 12.77 7.62
C ALA A 307 8.68 13.88 6.57
N GLY A 308 8.79 15.15 6.98
CA GLY A 308 8.75 16.30 6.09
C GLY A 308 9.83 16.25 5.02
N CYS A 309 11.08 15.98 5.41
CA CYS A 309 12.20 15.81 4.48
C CYS A 309 11.94 14.67 3.47
N GLN A 310 11.43 13.54 3.94
CA GLN A 310 11.08 12.42 3.04
C GLN A 310 9.97 12.78 2.05
N ILE A 311 8.89 13.40 2.53
CA ILE A 311 7.78 13.84 1.69
C ILE A 311 8.30 14.76 0.59
N VAL A 312 9.11 15.76 0.94
CA VAL A 312 9.71 16.69 -0.03
C VAL A 312 10.60 15.96 -1.03
N ALA A 313 11.47 15.06 -0.58
CA ALA A 313 12.36 14.30 -1.45
C ALA A 313 11.58 13.40 -2.43
N ILE A 314 10.59 12.65 -1.93
CA ILE A 314 9.77 11.74 -2.74
C ILE A 314 8.92 12.52 -3.74
N LEU A 315 8.32 13.65 -3.33
CA LEU A 315 7.57 14.51 -4.24
C LEU A 315 8.49 15.17 -5.28
N ALA A 316 9.71 15.56 -4.92
CA ALA A 316 10.69 16.07 -5.88
C ALA A 316 11.03 15.03 -6.95
N VAL A 317 11.24 13.78 -6.55
CA VAL A 317 11.40 12.65 -7.49
C VAL A 317 10.16 12.49 -8.35
N GLY A 318 8.95 12.47 -7.77
CA GLY A 318 7.70 12.39 -8.52
C GLY A 318 7.53 13.52 -9.54
N MET A 319 7.88 14.75 -9.17
CA MET A 319 7.84 15.92 -10.06
C MET A 319 8.86 15.78 -11.20
N ALA A 320 10.09 15.36 -10.92
CA ALA A 320 11.12 15.12 -11.93
C ALA A 320 10.72 14.00 -12.91
N LEU A 321 10.11 12.93 -12.38
CA LEU A 321 9.59 11.82 -13.17
C LEU A 321 8.45 12.27 -14.10
N PHE A 322 7.61 13.21 -13.67
CA PHE A 322 6.47 13.71 -14.44
C PHE A 322 6.84 14.72 -15.53
N GLN A 323 7.95 15.47 -15.37
CA GLN A 323 8.43 16.40 -16.40
C GLN A 323 8.82 15.71 -17.71
N ARG A 324 9.36 14.48 -17.65
CA ARG A 324 9.83 13.73 -18.83
C ARG A 324 8.72 13.04 -19.65
N ARG A 325 7.44 13.24 -19.33
CA ARG A 325 6.33 12.51 -19.94
C ARG A 325 5.85 13.06 -21.30
N GLU A 326 6.40 14.17 -21.78
CA GLU A 326 6.08 14.65 -23.13
C GLU A 326 6.97 13.94 -24.15
N LEU A 327 6.32 13.16 -25.03
CA LEU A 327 6.81 12.44 -26.24
C LEU A 327 6.77 10.89 -26.22
N GLU A 328 5.83 10.27 -25.51
CA GLU A 328 5.22 9.01 -26.02
C GLU A 328 3.77 9.32 -26.42
N ARG A 329 3.58 9.97 -27.58
CA ARG A 329 2.42 9.63 -28.39
C ARG A 329 2.64 8.20 -28.90
N VAL A 330 1.53 7.47 -29.10
CA VAL A 330 1.42 6.14 -29.75
C VAL A 330 1.70 4.97 -28.79
N GLY A 331 0.83 3.96 -28.56
CA GLY A 331 -0.46 3.57 -29.14
C GLY A 331 -1.27 2.75 -28.13
N GLY A 332 -2.37 2.14 -28.58
CA GLY A 332 -3.38 1.48 -27.74
C GLY A 332 -2.83 0.50 -26.69
N GLY A 333 -3.56 0.37 -25.59
CA GLY A 333 -3.21 -0.54 -24.49
C GLY A 333 -2.90 -1.95 -24.98
N ALA A 334 -1.98 -2.61 -24.27
CA ALA A 334 -1.55 -3.96 -24.62
C ALA A 334 -2.75 -4.93 -24.65
N PRO A 335 -2.79 -5.86 -25.61
CA PRO A 335 -3.83 -6.88 -25.64
C PRO A 335 -3.81 -7.73 -24.37
N LEU A 336 -4.98 -8.21 -23.94
CA LEU A 336 -5.21 -8.85 -22.64
C LEU A 336 -4.13 -9.92 -22.31
N GLY A 337 -3.81 -10.80 -23.26
CA GLY A 337 -2.78 -11.83 -23.07
C GLY A 337 -1.37 -11.27 -22.78
N VAL A 338 -0.96 -10.20 -23.46
CA VAL A 338 0.34 -9.55 -23.22
C VAL A 338 0.35 -8.82 -21.88
N SER A 339 -0.79 -8.24 -21.49
CA SER A 339 -0.91 -7.58 -20.18
C SER A 339 -0.82 -8.55 -19.01
N ILE A 340 -1.43 -9.75 -19.13
CA ILE A 340 -1.34 -10.82 -18.13
C ILE A 340 0.08 -11.35 -18.07
N LEU A 341 0.72 -11.60 -19.21
CA LEU A 341 2.11 -12.07 -19.27
C LEU A 341 3.09 -11.06 -18.64
N ALA A 342 2.93 -9.78 -18.96
CA ALA A 342 3.70 -8.69 -18.36
C ALA A 342 3.46 -8.57 -16.84
N GLY A 343 2.22 -8.80 -16.39
CA GLY A 343 1.86 -8.87 -14.97
C GLY A 343 2.53 -10.03 -14.25
N LEU A 344 2.53 -11.23 -14.83
CA LEU A 344 3.18 -12.42 -14.28
C LEU A 344 4.69 -12.27 -14.17
N VAL A 345 5.35 -11.73 -15.20
CA VAL A 345 6.79 -11.44 -15.19
C VAL A 345 7.16 -10.45 -14.08
N ARG A 346 6.32 -9.44 -13.86
CA ARG A 346 6.50 -8.49 -12.76
C ARG A 346 6.27 -9.12 -11.40
N ALA A 347 5.24 -9.95 -11.24
CA ALA A 347 4.98 -10.68 -10.01
C ALA A 347 6.16 -11.61 -9.65
N ALA A 348 6.72 -12.30 -10.63
CA ALA A 348 7.94 -13.10 -10.47
C ALA A 348 9.15 -12.22 -10.08
N GLY A 349 9.26 -11.02 -10.65
CA GLY A 349 10.27 -10.03 -10.25
C GLY A 349 10.15 -9.64 -8.77
N VAL A 350 8.95 -9.34 -8.28
CA VAL A 350 8.70 -9.02 -6.86
C VAL A 350 9.00 -10.21 -5.96
N ALA A 351 8.57 -11.41 -6.34
CA ALA A 351 8.89 -12.63 -5.60
C ALA A 351 10.40 -12.86 -5.53
N GLY A 352 11.13 -12.63 -6.63
CA GLY A 352 12.59 -12.69 -6.66
C GLY A 352 13.24 -11.66 -5.74
N VAL A 353 12.75 -10.41 -5.73
CA VAL A 353 13.21 -9.39 -4.78
C VAL A 353 12.97 -9.84 -3.33
N PHE A 354 11.78 -10.37 -3.04
CA PHE A 354 11.43 -10.84 -1.71
C PHE A 354 12.32 -12.01 -1.26
N VAL A 355 12.49 -13.04 -2.10
CA VAL A 355 13.38 -14.19 -1.82
C VAL A 355 14.83 -13.73 -1.65
N GLY A 356 15.30 -12.81 -2.50
CA GLY A 356 16.64 -12.23 -2.37
C GLY A 356 16.85 -11.49 -1.06
N LEU A 357 15.85 -10.70 -0.62
CA LEU A 357 15.88 -9.98 0.65
C LEU A 357 15.79 -10.92 1.87
N VAL A 358 15.01 -12.00 1.78
CA VAL A 358 14.94 -13.04 2.83
C VAL A 358 16.28 -13.78 2.94
N LEU A 359 16.91 -14.14 1.81
CA LEU A 359 18.25 -14.76 1.79
C LEU A 359 19.36 -13.82 2.30
N VAL A 360 19.15 -12.50 2.19
CA VAL A 360 20.02 -11.50 2.81
C VAL A 360 19.79 -11.42 4.33
N ALA A 361 18.55 -11.64 4.79
CA ALA A 361 18.18 -11.57 6.20
C ALA A 361 18.53 -12.84 6.99
N ASP A 362 18.53 -14.00 6.34
CA ASP A 362 18.71 -15.31 7.01
C ASP A 362 20.17 -15.80 6.97
N LEU A 363 20.83 -15.76 8.13
CA LEU A 363 22.10 -16.38 8.52
C LEU A 363 23.44 -15.96 7.85
N ALA A 364 24.51 -16.15 8.64
CA ALA A 364 25.86 -15.65 8.49
C ALA A 364 26.63 -16.19 7.25
N GLY A 365 26.99 -15.30 6.33
CA GLY A 365 28.02 -15.57 5.31
C GLY A 365 28.01 -14.58 4.15
N ALA A 366 29.18 -14.01 3.83
CA ALA A 366 29.32 -13.02 2.75
C ALA A 366 28.81 -13.56 1.39
N VAL A 367 29.08 -14.82 1.09
CA VAL A 367 28.69 -15.46 -0.18
C VAL A 367 27.17 -15.55 -0.35
N ARG A 368 26.42 -15.92 0.70
CA ARG A 368 24.95 -16.01 0.64
C ARG A 368 24.28 -14.65 0.57
N SER A 369 24.87 -13.64 1.22
CA SER A 369 24.38 -12.26 1.09
C SER A 369 24.60 -11.66 -0.31
N ILE A 370 25.74 -11.97 -0.96
CA ILE A 370 25.99 -11.58 -2.35
C ILE A 370 24.99 -12.27 -3.28
N LEU A 371 24.71 -13.54 -3.03
CA LEU A 371 23.74 -14.31 -3.80
C LEU A 371 22.30 -13.78 -3.62
N GLY A 372 21.91 -13.42 -2.39
CA GLY A 372 20.62 -12.79 -2.11
C GLY A 372 20.49 -11.40 -2.76
N LEU A 373 21.55 -10.58 -2.76
CA LEU A 373 21.59 -9.31 -3.48
C LEU A 373 21.51 -9.50 -5.00
N ALA A 374 22.17 -10.52 -5.55
CA ALA A 374 22.10 -10.85 -6.98
C ALA A 374 20.69 -11.30 -7.39
N ILE A 375 20.04 -12.12 -6.57
CA ILE A 375 18.64 -12.53 -6.79
C ILE A 375 17.70 -11.33 -6.70
N ALA A 376 17.90 -10.44 -5.72
CA ALA A 376 17.10 -9.23 -5.60
C ALA A 376 17.30 -8.29 -6.80
N ALA A 377 18.54 -8.07 -7.24
CA ALA A 377 18.85 -7.31 -8.45
C ALA A 377 18.21 -7.96 -9.71
N GLY A 378 18.26 -9.28 -9.82
CA GLY A 378 17.58 -10.05 -10.87
C GLY A 378 16.06 -9.85 -10.85
N GLY A 379 15.45 -9.84 -9.68
CA GLY A 379 14.02 -9.55 -9.51
C GLY A 379 13.65 -8.13 -9.95
N VAL A 380 14.49 -7.13 -9.67
CA VAL A 380 14.33 -5.76 -10.15
C VAL A 380 14.45 -5.69 -11.68
N LEU A 381 15.41 -6.39 -12.27
CA LEU A 381 15.56 -6.45 -13.74
C LEU A 381 14.35 -7.11 -14.41
N LEU A 382 13.85 -8.21 -13.85
CA LEU A 382 12.61 -8.88 -14.29
C LEU A 382 11.40 -7.94 -14.21
N TRP A 383 11.31 -7.12 -13.17
CA TRP A 383 10.26 -6.12 -13.03
C TRP A 383 10.27 -5.07 -14.15
N PHE A 384 11.45 -4.49 -14.44
CA PHE A 384 11.60 -3.54 -15.54
C PHE A 384 11.30 -4.18 -16.89
N TYR A 385 11.76 -5.42 -17.06
CA TYR A 385 11.54 -6.21 -18.26
C TYR A 385 10.05 -6.45 -18.56
N GLY A 386 9.25 -6.86 -17.56
CA GLY A 386 7.80 -6.97 -17.73
C GLY A 386 7.13 -5.65 -18.10
N GLY A 387 7.72 -4.51 -17.71
CA GLY A 387 7.26 -3.19 -18.14
C GLY A 387 7.56 -2.86 -19.60
N TRP A 388 8.73 -3.22 -20.09
CA TRP A 388 9.08 -3.04 -21.51
C TRP A 388 8.25 -3.96 -22.42
N LEU A 389 7.95 -5.18 -21.94
CA LEU A 389 7.07 -6.12 -22.63
C LEU A 389 5.66 -5.55 -22.79
N GLY A 390 5.08 -4.97 -21.72
CA GLY A 390 3.76 -4.33 -21.78
C GLY A 390 3.69 -3.12 -22.73
N ARG A 391 4.80 -2.40 -22.93
CA ARG A 391 4.89 -1.27 -23.87
C ARG A 391 5.05 -1.66 -25.34
N GLY A 392 5.19 -2.95 -25.65
CA GLY A 392 5.28 -3.40 -27.04
C GLY A 392 6.68 -3.23 -27.67
N LEU A 393 7.75 -3.16 -26.88
CA LEU A 393 9.12 -3.04 -27.44
C LEU A 393 9.53 -4.35 -28.14
N LYS A 394 10.02 -4.24 -29.39
CA LYS A 394 10.39 -5.38 -30.24
C LYS A 394 11.46 -6.28 -29.62
N TRP A 395 12.47 -5.70 -28.97
CA TRP A 395 13.55 -6.47 -28.35
C TRP A 395 13.07 -7.28 -27.13
N ALA A 396 12.07 -6.77 -26.39
CA ALA A 396 11.47 -7.48 -25.27
C ALA A 396 10.65 -8.70 -25.74
N TYR A 397 10.03 -8.61 -26.93
CA TYR A 397 9.38 -9.77 -27.56
C TYR A 397 10.38 -10.89 -27.86
N TYR A 398 11.54 -10.56 -28.48
CA TYR A 398 12.55 -11.57 -28.83
C TYR A 398 13.15 -12.24 -27.60
N LEU A 399 13.42 -11.46 -26.55
CA LEU A 399 13.96 -12.00 -25.30
C LEU A 399 12.95 -12.93 -24.62
N MET A 400 11.65 -12.60 -24.64
CA MET A 400 10.61 -13.44 -24.03
C MET A 400 10.40 -14.72 -24.84
N ALA A 401 10.38 -14.59 -26.17
CA ALA A 401 10.24 -15.73 -27.06
C ALA A 401 11.44 -16.68 -26.93
N ALA A 402 12.66 -16.15 -26.86
CA ALA A 402 13.87 -16.94 -26.64
C ALA A 402 13.86 -17.62 -25.27
N ALA A 403 13.51 -16.89 -24.20
CA ALA A 403 13.42 -17.46 -22.85
C ALA A 403 12.36 -18.56 -22.75
N ALA A 404 11.16 -18.33 -23.33
CA ALA A 404 10.09 -19.31 -23.37
C ALA A 404 10.50 -20.56 -24.18
N LEU A 405 11.15 -20.38 -25.34
CA LEU A 405 11.63 -21.46 -26.18
C LEU A 405 12.70 -22.30 -25.47
N VAL A 406 13.67 -21.65 -24.82
CA VAL A 406 14.72 -22.34 -24.05
C VAL A 406 14.10 -23.09 -22.87
N SER A 407 13.15 -22.50 -22.15
CA SER A 407 12.47 -23.19 -21.05
C SER A 407 11.59 -24.34 -21.53
N LEU A 408 10.98 -24.23 -22.71
CA LEU A 408 10.16 -25.27 -23.32
C LEU A 408 11.04 -26.46 -23.74
N LEU A 409 12.16 -26.20 -24.41
CA LEU A 409 13.12 -27.23 -24.80
C LEU A 409 13.77 -27.90 -23.58
N GLY A 410 14.16 -27.12 -22.57
CA GLY A 410 14.74 -27.63 -21.33
C GLY A 410 13.75 -28.49 -20.52
N SER A 411 12.51 -28.04 -20.39
CA SER A 411 11.46 -28.81 -19.71
C SER A 411 11.04 -30.06 -20.49
N ALA A 412 10.99 -30.00 -21.83
CA ALA A 412 10.73 -31.17 -22.66
C ALA A 412 11.85 -32.22 -22.55
N ALA A 413 13.12 -31.79 -22.57
CA ALA A 413 14.26 -32.68 -22.36
C ALA A 413 14.24 -33.32 -20.97
N ALA A 414 13.90 -32.54 -19.93
CA ALA A 414 13.77 -33.05 -18.56
C ALA A 414 12.64 -34.10 -18.44
N VAL A 415 11.49 -33.86 -19.08
CA VAL A 415 10.38 -34.84 -19.12
C VAL A 415 10.79 -36.11 -19.86
N VAL A 416 11.51 -36.00 -20.98
CA VAL A 416 12.02 -37.17 -21.72
C VAL A 416 13.01 -37.98 -20.87
N LEU A 417 13.93 -37.31 -20.17
CA LEU A 417 14.90 -37.98 -19.30
C LEU A 417 14.25 -38.67 -18.10
N ASP A 418 13.19 -38.08 -17.54
CA ASP A 418 12.40 -38.66 -16.45
C ASP A 418 11.62 -39.90 -16.92
N VAL A 419 11.02 -39.84 -18.12
CA VAL A 419 10.35 -40.99 -18.77
C VAL A 419 11.32 -42.11 -19.13
N VAL A 420 12.58 -41.79 -19.46
CA VAL A 420 13.65 -42.74 -19.82
C VAL A 420 14.38 -43.31 -18.59
N GLY A 421 13.97 -42.95 -17.36
CA GLY A 421 14.43 -43.59 -16.13
C GLY A 421 15.58 -42.90 -15.40
N HIS A 422 16.03 -41.73 -15.87
CA HIS A 422 16.95 -40.89 -15.10
C HIS A 422 16.15 -39.98 -14.15
N ARG A 423 16.04 -40.36 -12.87
CA ARG A 423 15.35 -39.57 -11.83
C ARG A 423 16.02 -38.21 -11.63
N LEU A 424 15.56 -37.18 -12.34
CA LEU A 424 15.93 -35.79 -12.15
C LEU A 424 14.70 -34.99 -11.70
N ALA A 425 14.67 -34.70 -10.39
CA ALA A 425 13.76 -33.77 -9.68
C ALA A 425 12.24 -34.03 -9.80
N THR A 426 11.50 -33.48 -8.83
CA THR A 426 10.07 -33.70 -8.58
C THR A 426 9.20 -33.55 -9.85
N PRO A 427 8.49 -34.61 -10.30
CA PRO A 427 7.80 -34.62 -11.59
C PRO A 427 6.73 -33.52 -11.72
N THR A 428 6.12 -33.09 -10.63
CA THR A 428 5.08 -32.03 -10.64
C THR A 428 5.58 -30.66 -11.12
N VAL A 429 6.86 -30.34 -10.89
CA VAL A 429 7.45 -29.04 -11.25
C VAL A 429 7.84 -28.99 -12.73
N THR A 430 8.30 -30.10 -13.30
CA THR A 430 8.71 -30.18 -14.71
C THR A 430 7.51 -30.08 -15.66
N TRP A 431 6.41 -30.77 -15.35
CA TRP A 431 5.16 -30.70 -16.12
C TRP A 431 4.50 -29.31 -16.08
N SER A 432 4.52 -28.63 -14.92
CA SER A 432 3.95 -27.28 -14.79
C SER A 432 4.79 -26.21 -15.51
N ALA A 433 6.12 -26.34 -15.49
CA ALA A 433 7.02 -25.47 -16.26
C ALA A 433 6.84 -25.63 -17.78
N LEU A 434 6.59 -26.85 -18.26
CA LEU A 434 6.31 -27.13 -19.67
C LEU A 434 4.99 -26.49 -20.12
N GLY A 435 3.93 -26.61 -19.32
CA GLY A 435 2.64 -25.97 -19.61
C GLY A 435 2.72 -24.44 -19.62
N ALA A 436 3.41 -23.84 -18.65
CA ALA A 436 3.56 -22.39 -18.55
C ALA A 436 4.37 -21.80 -19.72
N SER A 437 5.46 -22.46 -20.12
CA SER A 437 6.30 -22.03 -21.24
C SER A 437 5.59 -22.16 -22.59
N ALA A 438 4.83 -23.23 -22.80
CA ALA A 438 3.99 -23.40 -23.98
C ALA A 438 2.89 -22.32 -24.06
N ALA A 439 2.21 -22.03 -22.95
CA ALA A 439 1.17 -20.99 -22.90
C ALA A 439 1.73 -19.59 -23.19
N ALA A 440 2.91 -19.25 -22.65
CA ALA A 440 3.59 -17.98 -22.94
C ALA A 440 3.92 -17.84 -24.43
N LEU A 441 4.37 -18.92 -25.07
CA LEU A 441 4.72 -18.94 -26.49
C LEU A 441 3.48 -18.80 -27.37
N ILE A 442 2.37 -19.47 -27.03
CA ILE A 442 1.08 -19.32 -27.70
C ILE A 442 0.58 -17.87 -27.64
N VAL A 443 0.64 -17.23 -26.47
CA VAL A 443 0.21 -15.83 -26.29
C VAL A 443 1.04 -14.87 -27.15
N LEU A 444 2.35 -15.13 -27.31
CA LEU A 444 3.24 -14.32 -28.16
C LEU A 444 3.03 -14.58 -29.66
N LEU A 445 2.58 -15.77 -30.05
CA LEU A 445 2.30 -16.12 -31.44
C LEU A 445 0.94 -15.61 -31.95
N LEU A 446 0.02 -15.25 -31.05
CA LEU A 446 -1.29 -14.72 -31.44
C LEU A 446 -1.17 -13.50 -32.38
N PRO A 447 -2.05 -13.39 -33.40
CA PRO A 447 -1.99 -12.27 -34.35
C PRO A 447 -2.17 -10.91 -33.67
N VAL A 448 -2.95 -10.86 -32.59
CA VAL A 448 -3.21 -9.64 -31.81
C VAL A 448 -1.95 -9.16 -31.08
N SER A 449 -1.14 -10.06 -30.52
CA SER A 449 0.12 -9.69 -29.86
C SER A 449 1.18 -9.29 -30.88
N ARG A 450 1.28 -9.98 -32.01
CA ARG A 450 2.18 -9.60 -33.11
C ARG A 450 1.86 -8.22 -33.72
N HIS A 451 0.59 -7.82 -33.72
CA HIS A 451 0.19 -6.45 -34.06
C HIS A 451 0.65 -5.42 -33.02
N HIS A 452 0.57 -5.74 -31.72
CA HIS A 452 1.04 -4.87 -30.63
C HIS A 452 2.53 -4.56 -30.72
N PHE A 453 3.36 -5.56 -31.06
CA PHE A 453 4.81 -5.40 -31.24
C PHE A 453 5.23 -4.86 -32.63
N GLY A 454 4.26 -4.55 -33.51
CA GLY A 454 4.52 -3.93 -34.81
C GLY A 454 5.17 -4.84 -35.85
N PHE A 455 4.88 -6.15 -35.82
CA PHE A 455 5.36 -7.13 -36.81
C PHE A 455 4.39 -7.35 -37.97
N VAL A 456 3.10 -7.05 -37.78
CA VAL A 456 2.07 -7.15 -38.83
C VAL A 456 1.52 -5.75 -39.12
N PRO A 457 1.60 -5.26 -40.38
CA PRO A 457 1.07 -3.94 -40.73
C PRO A 457 -0.42 -3.86 -40.40
N LYS A 458 -0.87 -2.72 -39.88
CA LYS A 458 -2.31 -2.47 -39.70
C LYS A 458 -2.96 -2.64 -41.08
N ARG A 459 -3.94 -3.53 -41.21
CA ARG A 459 -4.87 -3.50 -42.35
C ARG A 459 -5.45 -2.09 -42.41
N THR A 460 -4.99 -1.29 -43.35
CA THR A 460 -5.64 -0.05 -43.71
C THR A 460 -7.06 -0.44 -44.09
N ARG A 461 -8.06 -0.01 -43.31
CA ARG A 461 -9.43 -0.01 -43.83
C ARG A 461 -9.36 0.80 -45.13
N PRO A 462 -9.88 0.32 -46.27
CA PRO A 462 -9.98 1.16 -47.45
C PRO A 462 -10.71 2.44 -47.03
N ARG A 463 -10.13 3.60 -47.35
CA ARG A 463 -10.82 4.89 -47.22
C ARG A 463 -12.21 4.69 -47.79
N GLN A 464 -13.25 4.81 -46.97
CA GLN A 464 -14.58 5.07 -47.48
C GLN A 464 -14.44 6.38 -48.27
N VAL A 465 -14.46 6.23 -49.59
CA VAL A 465 -14.61 7.34 -50.52
C VAL A 465 -15.92 8.00 -50.12
N LEU A 466 -15.84 9.25 -49.67
CA LEU A 466 -17.00 10.14 -49.66
C LEU A 466 -17.55 10.17 -51.09
N ILE A 467 -18.74 9.63 -51.28
CA ILE A 467 -19.55 9.87 -52.47
C ILE A 467 -20.83 10.53 -51.98
N GLY A 468 -21.06 11.75 -52.46
CA GLY A 468 -22.36 12.45 -52.45
C GLY A 468 -22.65 13.21 -51.17
#